data_AF-A0A0N4WW51-F1
#
_entry.id   AF-A0A0N4WW51-F1
#
_cell.length_a   1.000
_cell.length_b   1.000
_cell.length_c   1.000
_cell.angle_alpha   90.00
_cell.angle_beta   90.00
_cell.angle_gamma   90.00
#
_symmetry.space_group_name_H-M   'P 1'
#
loop_
_entity.id
_entity.type
_entity.pdbx_description
1 polymer ?
#
loop_
_entity_poly.entity_id
_entity_poly.type
_entity_poly.pdbx_seq_one_letter_code
_entity_poly.pdbx_strand_id
1 'polypeptide(L)'
;MIGKFDPLAYLESFYKTASEDEAMQVVLFFLPGMIYRLPPTITTALDLGAGPTVYLPIALRQRALEIFTSDYAKLNRDVLQSWIEDKSVFDWSNVCKWIANIEASEDSPSVMQQAAREKVKAVLELQGGVTDATTYNFGGKVFKCHRLQRSHIEDSLKENGMAITSVDGYKFITHDDIFLLISKKVR
;
A
#
# COMPACT_ATOMS: atom_id res chain seq x y z
N MET A 1 -27.51 -9.47 -0.81
CA MET A 1 -27.44 -8.02 -0.49
C MET A 1 -25.98 -7.59 -0.61
N ILE A 2 -25.63 -6.69 -1.54
CA ILE A 2 -24.28 -6.12 -1.58
C ILE A 2 -24.23 -5.11 -0.44
N GLY A 3 -23.54 -5.45 0.64
CA GLY A 3 -23.40 -4.53 1.76
C GLY A 3 -22.49 -3.35 1.38
N LYS A 4 -22.77 -2.16 1.92
CA LYS A 4 -21.84 -1.03 1.79
C LYS A 4 -20.52 -1.37 2.49
N PHE A 5 -19.41 -1.02 1.83
CA PHE A 5 -18.07 -1.10 2.39
C PHE A 5 -17.94 -0.08 3.52
N ASP A 6 -17.37 -0.48 4.65
CA ASP A 6 -17.10 0.37 5.79
C ASP A 6 -15.58 0.39 6.03
N PRO A 7 -14.90 1.52 5.72
CA PRO A 7 -13.47 1.65 5.90
C PRO A 7 -12.99 1.42 7.32
N LEU A 8 -13.73 1.90 8.33
CA LEU A 8 -13.28 1.80 9.71
C LEU A 8 -13.43 0.36 10.21
N ALA A 9 -14.55 -0.29 9.89
CA ALA A 9 -14.70 -1.71 10.19
C ALA A 9 -13.62 -2.55 9.52
N TYR A 10 -13.20 -2.18 8.30
CA TYR A 10 -12.10 -2.84 7.59
C TYR A 10 -10.78 -2.68 8.34
N LEU A 11 -10.44 -1.45 8.73
CA LEU A 11 -9.24 -1.16 9.51
C LEU A 11 -9.22 -1.87 10.87
N GLU A 12 -10.34 -1.86 11.59
CA GLU A 12 -10.48 -2.54 12.87
C GLU A 12 -10.33 -4.06 12.75
N SER A 13 -10.78 -4.66 11.65
CA SER A 13 -10.73 -6.11 11.48
C SER A 13 -9.34 -6.62 11.10
N PHE A 14 -8.60 -5.87 10.27
CA PHE A 14 -7.33 -6.34 9.70
C PHE A 14 -6.10 -5.67 10.31
N TYR A 15 -6.20 -4.40 10.73
CA TYR A 15 -5.02 -3.60 11.08
C TYR A 15 -4.89 -3.30 12.58
N LYS A 16 -5.98 -3.42 13.36
CA LYS A 16 -5.93 -3.19 14.82
C LYS A 16 -5.13 -4.27 15.55
N THR A 17 -5.38 -5.53 15.21
CA THR A 17 -4.63 -6.71 15.65
C THR A 17 -3.97 -7.37 14.44
N ALA A 18 -3.28 -6.58 13.60
CA ALA A 18 -2.58 -7.09 12.41
C ALA A 18 -1.62 -8.25 12.70
N SER A 19 -1.14 -8.35 13.94
CA SER A 19 -0.33 -9.44 14.46
C SER A 19 -1.07 -10.78 14.55
N GLU A 20 -2.39 -10.81 14.43
CA GLU A 20 -3.23 -12.02 14.55
C GLU A 20 -3.75 -12.50 13.18
N ASP A 21 -3.54 -11.72 12.13
CA ASP A 21 -3.94 -12.04 10.76
C ASP A 21 -2.71 -12.44 9.93
N GLU A 22 -2.66 -13.69 9.48
CA GLU A 22 -1.51 -14.25 8.73
C GLU A 22 -1.18 -13.46 7.45
N ALA A 23 -2.20 -13.01 6.72
CA ALA A 23 -1.99 -12.25 5.49
C ALA A 23 -1.38 -10.87 5.81
N MET A 24 -1.85 -10.22 6.88
CA MET A 24 -1.29 -8.94 7.31
C MET A 24 0.10 -9.09 7.90
N GLN A 25 0.41 -10.20 8.57
CA GLN A 25 1.77 -10.51 8.96
C GLN A 25 2.68 -10.60 7.74
N VAL A 26 2.29 -11.32 6.68
CA VAL A 26 3.07 -11.40 5.44
C VAL A 26 3.30 -10.00 4.85
N VAL A 27 2.24 -9.20 4.69
CA VAL A 27 2.35 -7.87 4.08
C VAL A 27 3.21 -6.93 4.92
N LEU A 28 2.96 -6.84 6.23
CA LEU A 28 3.66 -5.92 7.13
C LEU A 28 5.08 -6.38 7.47
N PHE A 29 5.37 -7.68 7.41
CA PHE A 29 6.70 -8.22 7.66
C PHE A 29 7.63 -8.07 6.45
N PHE A 30 7.18 -8.49 5.26
CA PHE A 30 8.04 -8.48 4.09
C PHE A 30 8.22 -7.08 3.51
N LEU A 31 7.21 -6.22 3.57
CA LEU A 31 7.23 -4.94 2.88
C LEU A 31 8.41 -4.02 3.30
N PRO A 32 8.66 -3.74 4.61
CA PRO A 32 9.79 -2.89 4.98
C PRO A 32 11.14 -3.49 4.56
N GLY A 33 11.30 -4.81 4.70
CA GLY A 33 12.50 -5.53 4.24
C GLY A 33 12.68 -5.53 2.72
N MET A 34 11.60 -5.46 1.94
CA MET A 34 11.65 -5.31 0.49
C MET A 34 11.98 -3.88 0.08
N ILE A 35 11.36 -2.89 0.73
CA ILE A 35 11.67 -1.46 0.55
C ILE A 35 13.13 -1.18 0.88
N TYR A 36 13.69 -1.86 1.88
CA TYR A 36 15.12 -1.74 2.20
C TYR A 36 16.03 -2.10 1.02
N ARG A 37 15.61 -3.03 0.14
CA ARG A 37 16.37 -3.49 -1.05
C ARG A 37 16.16 -2.62 -2.29
N LEU A 38 15.35 -1.56 -2.20
CA LEU A 38 15.20 -0.56 -3.26
C LEU A 38 16.39 0.42 -3.25
N PRO A 39 16.57 1.21 -4.33
CA PRO A 39 17.53 2.31 -4.30
C PRO A 39 17.34 3.19 -3.06
N PRO A 40 18.43 3.75 -2.51
CA PRO A 40 18.38 4.51 -1.26
C PRO A 40 17.47 5.75 -1.36
N THR A 41 17.26 6.26 -2.57
CA THR A 41 16.34 7.36 -2.86
C THR A 41 15.44 6.99 -4.03
N ILE A 42 14.14 7.14 -3.82
CA ILE A 42 13.08 7.00 -4.81
C ILE A 42 12.49 8.41 -4.99
N THR A 43 12.56 8.96 -6.21
CA THR A 43 12.03 10.31 -6.47
C THR A 43 10.52 10.37 -6.22
N THR A 44 9.78 9.42 -6.79
CA THR A 44 8.33 9.37 -6.71
C THR A 44 7.86 7.94 -6.54
N ALA A 45 6.93 7.71 -5.61
CA ALA A 45 6.25 6.44 -5.41
C ALA A 45 4.74 6.60 -5.59
N LEU A 46 4.09 5.63 -6.23
CA LEU A 46 2.64 5.52 -6.33
C LEU A 46 2.17 4.29 -5.56
N ASP A 47 1.36 4.53 -4.55
CA ASP A 47 0.59 3.54 -3.80
C ASP A 47 -0.78 3.38 -4.48
N LEU A 48 -0.96 2.23 -5.16
CA LEU A 48 -2.09 1.95 -6.05
C LEU A 48 -3.10 1.03 -5.37
N GLY A 49 -4.34 1.52 -5.17
CA GLY A 49 -5.39 0.74 -4.51
C GLY A 49 -5.14 0.57 -3.01
N ALA A 50 -4.78 1.67 -2.35
CA ALA A 50 -4.40 1.71 -0.93
C ALA A 50 -5.52 1.29 0.03
N GLY A 51 -6.78 1.30 -0.44
CA GLY A 51 -7.93 1.23 0.45
C GLY A 51 -7.89 2.38 1.46
N PRO A 52 -8.37 2.17 2.70
CA PRO A 52 -8.27 3.17 3.75
C PRO A 52 -6.95 3.11 4.54
N THR A 53 -5.88 2.54 3.98
CA THR A 53 -4.66 2.15 4.72
C THR A 53 -3.47 3.04 4.42
N VAL A 54 -2.55 3.19 5.37
CA VAL A 54 -1.40 4.12 5.25
C VAL A 54 -0.04 3.48 5.58
N TYR A 55 0.01 2.16 5.75
CA TYR A 55 1.23 1.44 6.10
C TYR A 55 2.32 1.56 5.02
N LEU A 56 1.95 1.60 3.74
CA LEU A 56 2.90 1.72 2.64
C LEU A 56 3.55 3.12 2.58
N PRO A 57 2.81 4.24 2.66
CA PRO A 57 3.40 5.56 2.86
C PRO A 57 4.36 5.62 4.05
N ILE A 58 4.00 5.01 5.19
CA ILE A 58 4.85 4.97 6.39
C ILE A 58 6.14 4.18 6.13
N ALA A 59 6.06 3.00 5.50
CA ALA A 59 7.24 2.20 5.19
C ALA A 59 8.15 2.87 4.13
N LEU A 60 7.57 3.67 3.22
CA LEU A 60 8.32 4.42 2.21
C LEU A 60 8.96 5.70 2.75
N ARG A 61 8.61 6.16 3.96
CA ARG A 61 9.00 7.48 4.50
C ARG A 61 10.51 7.75 4.49
N GLN A 62 11.35 6.72 4.59
CA GLN A 62 12.81 6.87 4.58
C GLN A 62 13.43 6.76 3.17
N ARG A 63 12.67 6.35 2.16
CA ARG A 63 13.16 6.09 0.79
C ARG A 63 12.58 7.05 -0.25
N ALA A 64 11.29 7.35 -0.18
CA ALA A 64 10.60 8.20 -1.14
C ALA A 64 10.77 9.68 -0.83
N LEU A 65 10.90 10.52 -1.86
CA LEU A 65 10.82 11.99 -1.74
C LEU A 65 9.37 12.47 -1.88
N GLU A 66 8.64 11.89 -2.83
CA GLU A 66 7.23 12.17 -3.09
C GLU A 66 6.42 10.88 -3.12
N ILE A 67 5.26 10.90 -2.45
CA ILE A 67 4.34 9.77 -2.37
C ILE A 67 2.98 10.22 -2.90
N PHE A 68 2.41 9.43 -3.80
CA PHE A 68 1.02 9.54 -4.24
C PHE A 68 0.31 8.29 -3.77
N THR A 69 -0.80 8.44 -3.05
CA THR A 69 -1.65 7.31 -2.69
C THR A 69 -2.94 7.38 -3.50
N SER A 70 -3.65 6.27 -3.66
CA SER A 70 -4.82 6.24 -4.55
C SER A 70 -5.78 5.13 -4.23
N ASP A 71 -7.08 5.42 -4.43
CA ASP A 71 -8.13 4.42 -4.35
C ASP A 71 -9.35 4.86 -5.17
N TYR A 72 -10.13 3.91 -5.69
CA TYR A 72 -11.33 4.20 -6.47
C TYR A 72 -12.51 4.63 -5.59
N ALA A 73 -12.64 4.05 -4.39
CA ALA A 73 -13.76 4.36 -3.52
C ALA A 73 -13.54 5.70 -2.81
N LYS A 74 -14.46 6.65 -2.99
CA LYS A 74 -14.39 7.96 -2.31
C LYS A 74 -14.26 7.82 -0.79
N LEU A 75 -14.97 6.87 -0.18
CA LEU A 75 -14.89 6.64 1.28
C LEU A 75 -13.47 6.29 1.75
N ASN A 76 -12.72 5.51 0.97
CA ASN A 76 -11.33 5.20 1.27
C ASN A 76 -10.44 6.44 1.14
N ARG A 77 -10.61 7.20 0.04
CA ARG A 77 -9.87 8.45 -0.17
C ARG A 77 -10.14 9.48 0.92
N ASP A 78 -11.37 9.57 1.42
CA ASP A 78 -11.73 10.46 2.54
C ASP A 78 -11.00 10.05 3.84
N VAL A 79 -10.81 8.76 4.09
CA VAL A 79 -10.01 8.26 5.23
C VAL A 79 -8.53 8.58 5.06
N LEU A 80 -7.96 8.36 3.86
CA LEU A 80 -6.58 8.72 3.55
C LEU A 80 -6.35 10.22 3.74
N GLN A 81 -7.27 11.05 3.24
CA GLN A 81 -7.21 12.50 3.39
C GLN A 81 -7.30 12.93 4.86
N SER A 82 -8.18 12.28 5.64
CA SER A 82 -8.29 12.54 7.08
C SER A 82 -6.99 12.21 7.80
N TRP A 83 -6.29 11.13 7.43
CA TRP A 83 -4.98 10.82 7.99
C TRP A 83 -3.91 11.84 7.60
N ILE A 84 -3.86 12.29 6.34
CA ILE A 84 -2.93 13.33 5.86
C ILE A 84 -3.12 14.64 6.64
N GLU A 85 -4.37 15.00 6.96
CA GLU A 85 -4.72 16.20 7.71
C GLU A 85 -4.59 16.06 9.23
N ASP A 86 -4.05 14.93 9.72
CA ASP A 86 -3.92 14.59 11.14
C ASP A 86 -5.28 14.57 11.89
N LYS A 87 -6.33 14.12 11.20
CA LYS A 87 -7.71 13.95 11.70
C LYS A 87 -8.16 12.48 11.70
N SER A 88 -7.25 11.54 11.49
CA SER A 88 -7.56 10.10 11.52
C SER A 88 -8.04 9.68 12.91
N VAL A 89 -9.11 8.88 12.93
CA VAL A 89 -9.62 8.26 14.18
C VAL A 89 -9.03 6.89 14.45
N PHE A 90 -8.45 6.24 13.43
CA PHE A 90 -7.81 4.94 13.59
C PHE A 90 -6.38 5.11 14.10
N ASP A 91 -6.01 4.31 15.11
CA ASP A 91 -4.68 4.33 15.71
C ASP A 91 -3.69 3.43 14.95
N TRP A 92 -2.79 4.05 14.18
CA TRP A 92 -1.74 3.37 13.44
C TRP A 92 -0.51 3.01 14.28
N SER A 93 -0.51 3.26 15.60
CA SER A 93 0.67 3.08 16.45
C SER A 93 1.22 1.67 16.47
N ASN A 94 0.34 0.65 16.46
CA ASN A 94 0.77 -0.75 16.44
C ASN A 94 1.48 -1.11 15.12
N VAL A 95 0.92 -0.66 13.99
CA VAL A 95 1.52 -0.83 12.66
C VAL A 95 2.87 -0.10 12.58
N CYS A 96 2.96 1.12 13.13
CA CYS A 96 4.22 1.86 13.16
C CYS A 96 5.29 1.12 13.98
N LYS A 97 4.97 0.63 15.17
CA LYS A 97 5.91 -0.14 16.01
C LYS A 97 6.40 -1.39 15.28
N TRP A 98 5.51 -2.06 14.55
CA TRP A 98 5.87 -3.21 13.71
C TRP A 98 6.88 -2.85 12.63
N ILE A 99 6.59 -1.81 11.85
CA ILE A 99 7.50 -1.32 10.80
C ILE A 99 8.85 -0.90 11.42
N ALA A 100 8.83 -0.15 12.52
CA ALA A 100 10.04 0.32 13.20
C ALA A 100 10.94 -0.85 13.68
N ASN A 101 10.34 -1.91 14.23
CA ASN A 101 11.08 -3.11 14.65
C ASN A 101 11.81 -3.78 13.49
N ILE A 102 11.19 -3.87 12.31
CA ILE A 102 11.79 -4.48 11.12
C ILE A 102 12.90 -3.59 10.56
N GLU A 103 12.70 -2.27 10.61
CA GLU A 103 13.66 -1.27 10.13
C GLU A 103 14.79 -0.99 11.14
N ALA A 104 14.74 -1.57 12.34
CA ALA A 104 15.58 -1.21 13.48
C ALA A 104 15.61 0.31 13.75
N SER A 105 14.44 0.96 13.62
CA SER A 105 14.25 2.39 13.84
C SER A 105 13.82 2.66 15.29
N GLU A 106 14.36 3.75 15.87
CA GLU A 106 13.95 4.25 17.19
C GLU A 106 12.88 5.36 17.10
N ASP A 107 12.39 5.67 15.89
CA ASP A 107 11.36 6.68 15.69
C ASP A 107 10.06 6.31 16.41
N SER A 108 9.44 7.29 17.06
CA SER A 108 8.11 7.08 17.62
C SER A 108 7.04 7.00 16.52
N PRO A 109 5.90 6.33 16.75
CA PRO A 109 4.81 6.29 15.78
C PRO A 109 4.33 7.65 15.26
N SER A 110 4.36 8.70 16.10
CA SER A 110 3.97 10.04 15.69
C SER A 110 5.00 10.65 14.72
N VAL A 111 6.30 10.46 14.98
CA VAL A 111 7.38 10.91 14.08
C VAL A 111 7.31 10.19 12.74
N MET A 112 7.11 8.87 12.76
CA MET A 112 6.99 8.07 11.53
C MET A 112 5.83 8.53 10.65
N GLN A 113 4.65 8.73 11.26
CA GLN A 113 3.47 9.20 10.54
C GLN A 113 3.65 10.62 10.01
N GLN A 114 4.20 11.53 10.82
CA GLN A 114 4.46 12.90 10.41
C GLN A 114 5.41 12.97 9.20
N ALA A 115 6.54 12.25 9.25
CA ALA A 115 7.50 12.19 8.16
C ALA A 115 6.89 11.61 6.87
N ALA A 116 5.96 10.67 6.99
CA ALA A 116 5.24 10.13 5.85
C ALA A 116 4.26 11.17 5.26
N ARG A 117 3.45 11.84 6.09
CA ARG A 117 2.45 12.84 5.66
C ARG A 117 3.07 13.99 4.87
N GLU A 118 4.22 14.50 5.30
CA GLU A 118 4.94 15.60 4.62
C GLU A 118 5.35 15.23 3.17
N LYS A 119 5.46 13.93 2.89
CA LYS A 119 5.85 13.40 1.59
C LYS A 119 4.65 13.02 0.73
N VAL A 120 3.46 12.86 1.29
CA VAL A 120 2.25 12.59 0.52
C VAL A 120 1.79 13.85 -0.21
N LYS A 121 1.76 13.80 -1.54
CA LYS A 121 1.44 14.95 -2.40
C LYS A 121 -0.02 14.99 -2.83
N ALA A 122 -0.66 13.84 -3.02
CA ALA A 122 -2.08 13.75 -3.36
C ALA A 122 -2.67 12.37 -3.06
N VAL A 123 -3.99 12.35 -2.92
CA VAL A 123 -4.83 11.14 -2.97
C VAL A 123 -5.53 11.11 -4.33
N LEU A 124 -5.18 10.16 -5.18
CA LEU A 124 -5.68 10.07 -6.56
C LEU A 124 -6.90 9.13 -6.65
N GLU A 125 -7.85 9.46 -7.54
CA GLU A 125 -8.93 8.56 -7.92
C GLU A 125 -8.43 7.61 -9.01
N LEU A 126 -7.90 6.45 -8.59
CA LEU A 126 -7.41 5.41 -9.49
C LEU A 126 -7.98 4.05 -9.08
N GLN A 127 -8.38 3.27 -10.08
CA GLN A 127 -8.81 1.90 -9.85
C GLN A 127 -7.61 0.98 -9.72
N GLY A 128 -7.40 0.46 -8.51
CA GLY A 128 -6.55 -0.71 -8.29
C GLY A 128 -7.23 -1.99 -8.79
N GLY A 129 -6.54 -3.11 -8.64
CA GLY A 129 -7.11 -4.42 -8.98
C GLY A 129 -6.43 -5.54 -8.22
N VAL A 130 -7.04 -6.72 -8.29
CA VAL A 130 -6.51 -7.94 -7.66
C VAL A 130 -6.16 -8.92 -8.76
N THR A 131 -4.97 -9.51 -8.69
CA THR A 131 -4.57 -10.54 -9.65
C THR A 131 -5.45 -11.76 -9.48
N ASP A 132 -6.01 -12.24 -10.59
CA ASP A 132 -6.77 -13.49 -10.67
C ASP A 132 -8.00 -13.63 -9.76
N ALA A 133 -8.45 -12.55 -9.13
CA ALA A 133 -9.69 -12.49 -8.37
C ALA A 133 -10.67 -11.48 -8.97
N THR A 134 -11.96 -11.82 -8.97
CA THR A 134 -13.06 -10.90 -9.33
C THR A 134 -13.85 -10.42 -8.10
N THR A 135 -13.55 -11.00 -6.94
CA THR A 135 -14.23 -10.68 -5.67
C THR A 135 -13.29 -10.81 -4.49
N TYR A 136 -13.55 -10.05 -3.43
CA TYR A 136 -12.95 -10.24 -2.10
C TYR A 136 -14.03 -10.25 -1.02
N ASN A 137 -13.71 -10.86 0.14
CA ASN A 137 -14.65 -11.03 1.25
C ASN A 137 -14.24 -10.16 2.44
N PHE A 138 -15.20 -9.43 3.00
CA PHE A 138 -14.99 -8.64 4.20
C PHE A 138 -16.30 -8.48 4.98
N GLY A 139 -16.28 -8.68 6.30
CA GLY A 139 -17.45 -8.49 7.17
C GLY A 139 -18.67 -9.33 6.77
N GLY A 140 -18.44 -10.57 6.32
CA GLY A 140 -19.48 -11.47 5.82
C GLY A 140 -20.11 -11.04 4.50
N LYS A 141 -19.51 -10.07 3.79
CA LYS A 141 -19.98 -9.53 2.51
C LYS A 141 -18.95 -9.82 1.41
N VAL A 142 -19.47 -10.06 0.21
CA VAL A 142 -18.67 -10.21 -1.01
C VAL A 142 -18.67 -8.88 -1.75
N PHE A 143 -17.49 -8.39 -2.12
CA PHE A 143 -17.28 -7.17 -2.91
C PHE A 143 -16.68 -7.54 -4.26
N LYS A 144 -17.13 -6.89 -5.34
CA LYS A 144 -16.53 -7.07 -6.67
C LYS A 144 -15.24 -6.26 -6.76
N CYS A 145 -14.22 -6.81 -7.38
CA CYS A 145 -12.99 -6.10 -7.74
C CYS A 145 -12.68 -6.27 -9.22
N HIS A 146 -11.84 -5.38 -9.74
CA HIS A 146 -11.32 -5.51 -11.10
C HIS A 146 -10.25 -6.60 -11.12
N ARG A 147 -10.47 -7.64 -11.92
CA ARG A 147 -9.50 -8.71 -12.11
C ARG A 147 -8.35 -8.22 -12.99
N LEU A 148 -7.16 -8.23 -12.44
CA LEU A 148 -5.92 -8.02 -13.19
C LEU A 148 -5.31 -9.37 -13.58
N GLN A 149 -4.70 -9.40 -14.76
CA GLN A 149 -3.75 -10.44 -15.13
C GLN A 149 -2.36 -9.82 -15.13
N ARG A 150 -1.34 -10.64 -14.93
CA ARG A 150 0.05 -10.19 -14.99
C ARG A 150 0.39 -9.52 -16.33
N SER A 151 -0.13 -10.03 -17.43
CA SER A 151 0.02 -9.42 -18.76
C SER A 151 -0.51 -7.99 -18.80
N HIS A 152 -1.70 -7.72 -18.24
CA HIS A 152 -2.26 -6.36 -18.19
C HIS A 152 -1.34 -5.37 -17.46
N ILE A 153 -0.69 -5.83 -16.39
CA ILE A 153 0.27 -5.03 -15.63
C ILE A 153 1.54 -4.79 -16.45
N GLU A 154 2.12 -5.85 -17.02
CA GLU A 154 3.38 -5.76 -17.78
C GLU A 154 3.22 -4.94 -19.07
N ASP A 155 2.10 -5.10 -19.78
CA ASP A 155 1.78 -4.31 -20.97
C ASP A 155 1.60 -2.83 -20.61
N SER A 156 0.86 -2.53 -19.55
CA SER A 156 0.67 -1.13 -19.07
C SER A 156 2.00 -0.49 -18.67
N LEU A 157 2.88 -1.23 -17.99
CA LEU A 157 4.22 -0.76 -17.65
C LEU A 157 5.01 -0.44 -18.92
N LYS A 158 5.04 -1.36 -19.88
CA LYS A 158 5.77 -1.21 -21.14
C LYS A 158 5.29 0.01 -21.93
N GLU A 159 3.97 0.17 -22.08
CA GLU A 159 3.35 1.32 -22.78
C GLU A 159 3.70 2.66 -22.13
N ASN A 160 3.94 2.69 -20.82
CA ASN A 160 4.30 3.90 -20.07
C ASN A 160 5.81 4.11 -19.91
N GLY A 161 6.61 3.32 -20.64
CA GLY A 161 8.07 3.40 -20.63
C GLY A 161 8.68 2.92 -19.32
N MET A 162 8.07 1.94 -18.66
CA MET A 162 8.55 1.36 -17.41
C MET A 162 9.25 0.02 -17.68
N ALA A 163 10.25 -0.30 -16.87
CA ALA A 163 11.03 -1.51 -16.98
C ALA A 163 10.17 -2.77 -16.78
N ILE A 164 10.33 -3.75 -17.66
CA ILE A 164 9.68 -5.07 -17.58
C ILE A 164 10.69 -6.22 -17.49
N THR A 165 11.99 -5.92 -17.39
CA THR A 165 13.06 -6.92 -17.27
C THR A 165 13.87 -6.71 -16.00
N SER A 166 14.38 -7.79 -15.42
CA SER A 166 15.17 -7.73 -14.18
C SER A 166 16.44 -6.90 -14.32
N VAL A 167 17.05 -6.92 -15.50
CA VAL A 167 18.26 -6.13 -15.84
C VAL A 167 17.98 -4.62 -15.72
N ASP A 168 16.75 -4.20 -16.06
CA ASP A 168 16.32 -2.80 -16.04
C ASP A 168 15.69 -2.38 -14.69
N GLY A 169 15.73 -3.26 -13.69
CA GLY A 169 15.22 -2.99 -12.34
C GLY A 169 13.77 -3.40 -12.11
N TYR A 170 13.18 -4.22 -12.99
CA TYR A 170 11.88 -4.86 -12.73
C TYR A 170 12.02 -6.00 -11.71
N LYS A 171 11.15 -6.03 -10.70
CA LYS A 171 11.00 -7.18 -9.79
C LYS A 171 9.53 -7.48 -9.60
N PHE A 172 9.15 -8.75 -9.72
CA PHE A 172 7.81 -9.24 -9.43
C PHE A 172 7.96 -10.39 -8.44
N ILE A 173 7.55 -10.16 -7.20
CA ILE A 173 7.75 -11.10 -6.08
C ILE A 173 6.38 -11.55 -5.62
N THR A 174 6.12 -12.86 -5.60
CA THR A 174 4.82 -13.45 -5.26
C THR A 174 4.93 -14.37 -4.05
N HIS A 175 3.94 -14.31 -3.16
CA HIS A 175 3.76 -15.22 -2.04
C HIS A 175 2.26 -15.34 -1.70
N ASP A 176 1.71 -16.55 -1.70
CA ASP A 176 0.30 -16.85 -1.37
C ASP A 176 -0.71 -15.85 -1.97
N ASP A 177 -0.70 -15.74 -3.30
CA ASP A 177 -1.55 -14.85 -4.12
C ASP A 177 -1.36 -13.34 -3.92
N ILE A 178 -0.44 -12.92 -3.05
CA ILE A 178 0.01 -11.54 -2.91
C ILE A 178 1.25 -11.33 -3.79
N PHE A 179 1.33 -10.20 -4.48
CA PHE A 179 2.53 -9.82 -5.20
C PHE A 179 3.01 -8.41 -4.84
N LEU A 180 4.32 -8.23 -4.83
CA LEU A 180 4.96 -6.92 -4.88
C LEU A 180 5.59 -6.73 -6.27
N LEU A 181 5.24 -5.61 -6.88
CA LEU A 181 5.80 -5.16 -8.15
C LEU A 181 6.71 -3.96 -7.91
N ILE A 182 7.91 -4.02 -8.49
CA ILE A 182 8.85 -2.91 -8.55
C ILE A 182 9.17 -2.71 -10.03
N SER A 183 9.01 -1.48 -10.51
CA SER A 183 9.43 -1.08 -11.84
C SER A 183 9.95 0.35 -11.83
N LYS A 184 10.82 0.68 -12.78
CA LYS A 184 11.47 1.98 -12.92
C LYS A 184 11.23 2.51 -14.34
N LYS A 185 11.07 3.82 -14.49
CA LYS A 185 11.02 4.47 -15.81
C LYS A 185 12.32 4.21 -16.58
N VAL A 186 12.21 3.61 -17.76
CA VAL A 186 13.29 3.49 -18.75
C VAL A 186 13.49 4.89 -19.34
N ARG A 187 14.75 5.33 -19.43
CA ARG A 187 15.10 6.63 -20.02
C ARG A 187 14.84 6.66 -21.52
#